data_AF-A0A7V4FZF5-F1
#
_entry.id   AF-A0A7V4FZF5-F1
#
_cell.length_a   1.000
_cell.length_b   1.000
_cell.length_c   1.000
_cell.angle_alpha   90.00
_cell.angle_beta   90.00
_cell.angle_gamma   90.00
#
_symmetry.space_group_name_H-M   'P 1'
#
loop_
_entity.id
_entity.type
_entity.pdbx_description
1 polymer ?
#
loop_
_entity_poly.entity_id
_entity_poly.type
_entity_poly.pdbx_seq_one_letter_code
_entity_poly.pdbx_strand_id
1 'polypeptide(L)'
;TAILEYRPPLGFFGKILTDTEDGHAPAFNVKAAMVPLVSFARLYALRHDAHASSTVERLGLLRERGLLTPMGYRELCDAFACLLGLRLRHQMAQLAEGFAPDNLINPKSLSRLELASLREALGQIQIIQERVKIEWMRKE
;
A
#
# COMPACT_ATOMS: atom_id res chain seq x y z
N THR A 1 -6.56 3.79 14.29
CA THR A 1 -7.84 4.03 13.60
C THR A 1 -7.74 3.71 12.12
N ALA A 2 -7.07 4.50 11.26
CA ALA A 2 -7.05 4.23 9.80
C ALA A 2 -6.47 2.87 9.32
N ILE A 3 -5.48 2.29 10.01
CA ILE A 3 -4.88 0.98 9.63
C ILE A 3 -5.86 -0.18 9.83
N LEU A 4 -6.69 -0.09 10.88
CA LEU A 4 -7.63 -1.15 11.26
C LEU A 4 -8.91 -1.09 10.45
N GLU A 5 -9.24 0.10 9.92
CA GLU A 5 -10.45 0.35 9.14
C GLU A 5 -10.27 0.03 7.65
N TYR A 6 -9.06 0.21 7.10
CA TYR A 6 -8.79 -0.12 5.70
C TYR A 6 -8.70 -1.64 5.50
N ARG A 7 -9.51 -2.19 4.59
CA ARG A 7 -9.33 -3.56 4.12
C ARG A 7 -8.57 -3.52 2.79
N PRO A 8 -7.46 -4.28 2.62
CA PRO A 8 -6.82 -4.40 1.33
C PRO A 8 -7.86 -4.69 0.26
N PRO A 9 -7.71 -4.16 -0.95
CA PRO A 9 -8.61 -4.48 -2.04
C PRO A 9 -8.25 -5.88 -2.56
N LEU A 10 -8.06 -6.88 -1.71
CA LEU A 10 -7.88 -8.28 -2.07
C LEU A 10 -9.12 -9.04 -1.60
N GLY A 11 -9.84 -9.64 -2.54
CA GLY A 11 -10.93 -10.57 -2.29
C GLY A 11 -10.41 -11.99 -2.06
N PHE A 12 -11.33 -12.94 -1.91
CA PHE A 12 -10.98 -14.37 -1.84
C PHE A 12 -10.14 -14.77 -3.06
N PHE A 13 -8.98 -15.41 -2.81
CA PHE A 13 -8.01 -15.85 -3.82
C PHE A 13 -7.26 -14.75 -4.60
N GLY A 14 -6.97 -13.59 -3.99
CA GLY A 14 -6.06 -12.60 -4.59
C GLY A 14 -6.63 -11.82 -5.78
N LYS A 15 -7.97 -11.81 -5.92
CA LYS A 15 -8.67 -10.92 -6.85
C LYS A 15 -8.66 -9.50 -6.31
N ILE A 16 -8.29 -8.52 -7.12
CA ILE A 16 -8.32 -7.12 -6.69
C ILE A 16 -9.79 -6.70 -6.61
N LEU A 17 -10.22 -6.24 -5.44
CA LEU A 17 -11.52 -5.64 -5.20
C LEU A 17 -11.53 -4.26 -5.84
N THR A 18 -12.56 -4.03 -6.64
CA THR A 18 -12.84 -2.77 -7.29
C THR A 18 -14.25 -2.39 -6.95
N ASP A 19 -14.47 -1.16 -6.49
CA ASP A 19 -15.83 -0.66 -6.36
C ASP A 19 -16.34 -0.34 -7.77
N THR A 20 -17.43 -0.99 -8.15
CA THR A 20 -18.24 -0.59 -9.30
C THR A 20 -19.32 0.35 -8.78
N GLU A 21 -19.04 1.65 -8.75
CA GLU A 21 -20.10 2.64 -8.65
C GLU A 21 -20.72 2.85 -10.04
N ASP A 22 -22.03 3.10 -10.05
CA ASP A 22 -22.91 3.15 -11.21
C ASP A 22 -22.29 3.81 -12.45
N GLY A 23 -22.02 3.00 -13.48
CA GLY A 23 -21.55 3.46 -14.80
C GLY A 23 -20.05 3.64 -14.98
N HIS A 24 -19.22 3.36 -13.97
CA HIS A 24 -17.75 3.38 -14.09
C HIS A 24 -17.13 1.99 -14.22
N ALA A 25 -16.04 1.91 -14.99
CA ALA A 25 -15.27 0.67 -15.11
C ALA A 25 -14.63 0.34 -13.75
N PRO A 26 -14.59 -0.96 -13.36
CA PRO A 26 -14.06 -1.38 -12.07
C PRO A 26 -12.66 -0.82 -11.82
N ALA A 27 -12.51 -0.01 -10.76
CA ALA A 27 -11.26 0.61 -10.37
C ALA A 27 -10.99 0.43 -8.87
N PHE A 28 -9.70 0.45 -8.50
CA PHE A 28 -9.28 0.50 -7.10
C PHE A 28 -8.58 1.83 -6.82
N ASN A 29 -8.70 2.32 -5.59
CA ASN A 29 -8.03 3.54 -5.15
C ASN A 29 -6.59 3.22 -4.69
N VAL A 30 -5.60 3.54 -5.52
CA VAL A 30 -4.18 3.26 -5.21
C VAL A 30 -3.68 4.03 -4.00
N LYS A 31 -4.15 5.27 -3.79
CA LYS A 31 -3.78 6.06 -2.61
C LYS A 31 -4.30 5.39 -1.34
N ALA A 32 -5.54 4.90 -1.36
CA ALA A 32 -6.11 4.17 -0.24
C ALA A 32 -5.33 2.87 0.04
N ALA A 33 -4.94 2.14 -1.01
CA ALA A 33 -4.11 0.93 -0.88
C ALA A 33 -2.75 1.18 -0.20
N MET A 34 -2.16 2.37 -0.37
CA MET A 34 -0.90 2.73 0.29
C MET A 34 -1.05 3.08 1.78
N VAL A 35 -2.26 3.46 2.24
CA VAL A 35 -2.48 4.00 3.58
C VAL A 35 -1.98 3.08 4.69
N PRO A 36 -2.26 1.75 4.70
CA PRO A 36 -1.84 0.89 5.79
C PRO A 36 -0.32 0.79 5.91
N LEU A 37 0.40 0.67 4.78
CA LEU A 37 1.86 0.61 4.76
C LEU A 37 2.47 1.90 5.32
N VAL A 38 2.03 3.06 4.81
CA VAL A 38 2.51 4.37 5.26
C VAL A 38 2.20 4.57 6.75
N SER A 39 1.02 4.17 7.18
CA SER A 39 0.58 4.31 8.57
C SER A 39 1.33 3.36 9.50
N PHE A 40 1.64 2.13 9.07
CA PHE A 40 2.53 1.22 9.79
C PHE A 40 3.90 1.83 9.99
N ALA A 41 4.54 2.29 8.91
CA ALA A 41 5.85 2.91 8.98
C ALA A 41 5.85 4.12 9.93
N ARG A 42 4.81 4.97 9.88
CA ARG A 42 4.66 6.12 10.78
C ARG A 42 4.45 5.71 12.23
N LEU A 43 3.52 4.78 12.50
CA LEU A 43 3.17 4.35 13.85
C LEU A 43 4.36 3.69 14.55
N TYR A 44 5.06 2.77 13.86
CA TYR A 44 6.20 2.08 14.43
C TYR A 44 7.38 3.02 14.60
N ALA A 45 7.64 3.90 13.64
CA ALA A 45 8.70 4.89 13.79
C ALA A 45 8.44 5.79 15.01
N LEU A 46 7.20 6.29 15.18
CA LEU A 46 6.82 7.09 16.33
C LEU A 46 6.96 6.32 17.65
N ARG A 47 6.47 5.08 17.71
CA ARG A 47 6.52 4.23 18.92
C ARG A 47 7.94 3.97 19.41
N HIS A 48 8.90 3.97 18.51
CA HIS A 48 10.28 3.66 18.82
C HIS A 48 11.17 4.90 18.87
N ASP A 49 10.64 6.12 18.70
CA ASP A 49 11.42 7.37 18.66
C ASP A 49 12.36 7.44 17.44
N ALA A 50 11.86 7.01 16.27
CA ALA A 50 12.53 7.07 14.97
C ALA A 50 11.95 8.25 14.18
N HIS A 51 12.70 9.34 14.09
CA HIS A 51 12.27 10.53 13.36
C HIS A 51 12.80 10.51 11.93
N ALA A 52 11.89 10.42 10.97
CA ALA A 52 12.16 10.50 9.55
C ALA A 52 10.97 11.11 8.81
N SER A 53 11.23 11.66 7.63
CA SER A 53 10.24 12.38 6.83
C SER A 53 9.54 11.44 5.85
N SER A 54 10.31 10.63 5.13
CA SER A 54 9.80 9.74 4.10
C SER A 54 9.38 8.37 4.65
N THR A 55 8.49 7.68 3.94
CA THR A 55 8.07 6.30 4.29
C THR A 55 9.26 5.34 4.25
N VAL A 56 10.11 5.46 3.23
CA VAL A 56 11.27 4.59 3.03
C VAL A 56 12.32 4.80 4.13
N GLU A 57 12.60 6.04 4.52
CA GLU A 57 13.50 6.33 5.65
C GLU A 57 12.98 5.71 6.95
N ARG A 58 11.67 5.83 7.24
CA ARG A 58 11.07 5.20 8.43
C ARG A 58 11.26 3.70 8.40
N LEU A 59 11.01 3.03 7.28
CA LEU A 59 11.25 1.59 7.13
C LEU A 59 12.74 1.24 7.35
N GLY A 60 13.66 2.08 6.89
CA GLY A 60 15.10 1.91 7.09
C GLY A 60 15.50 1.96 8.56
N LEU A 61 14.98 2.95 9.30
CA LEU A 61 15.20 3.08 10.75
C LEU A 61 14.61 1.89 11.53
N LEU A 62 13.42 1.41 11.12
CA LEU A 62 12.80 0.23 11.74
C LEU A 62 13.64 -1.03 11.54
N ARG A 63 14.23 -1.22 10.35
CA ARG A 63 15.19 -2.30 10.07
C ARG A 63 16.44 -2.17 10.93
N GLU A 64 17.04 -0.98 10.99
CA GLU A 64 18.27 -0.74 11.78
C GLU A 64 18.07 -1.05 13.27
N ARG A 65 16.85 -0.85 13.78
CA ARG A 65 16.48 -1.17 15.16
C ARG A 65 16.01 -2.62 15.35
N GLY A 66 16.13 -3.47 14.34
CA GLY A 66 15.77 -4.89 14.41
C GLY A 66 14.26 -5.17 14.44
N LEU A 67 13.41 -4.17 14.14
CA LEU A 67 11.94 -4.30 14.13
C LEU A 67 11.41 -4.88 12.81
N LEU A 68 12.24 -4.79 11.76
CA LEU A 68 12.04 -5.42 10.45
C LEU A 68 13.26 -6.27 10.11
N THR A 69 13.02 -7.45 9.56
CA THR A 69 14.09 -8.25 8.95
C THR A 69 14.58 -7.56 7.66
N PRO A 70 15.81 -7.84 7.19
CA PRO A 70 16.28 -7.29 5.91
C PRO A 70 15.38 -7.64 4.73
N MET A 71 14.76 -8.84 4.76
CA MET A 71 13.80 -9.27 3.75
C MET A 71 12.51 -8.47 3.84
N GLY A 72 11.90 -8.37 5.03
CA GLY A 72 10.67 -7.60 5.22
C GLY A 72 10.86 -6.12 4.89
N TYR A 73 12.01 -5.52 5.20
CA TYR A 73 12.33 -4.16 4.75
C TYR A 73 12.25 -4.02 3.23
N ARG A 74 12.89 -4.93 2.48
CA ARG A 74 12.88 -4.90 1.01
C ARG A 74 11.47 -5.07 0.46
N GLU A 75 10.74 -6.07 0.93
CA GLU A 75 9.36 -6.35 0.50
C GLU A 75 8.44 -5.14 0.70
N LEU A 76 8.58 -4.42 1.82
CA LEU A 76 7.81 -3.20 2.09
C LEU A 76 8.23 -2.02 1.22
N CYS A 77 9.52 -1.86 0.95
CA CYS A 77 10.01 -0.85 0.02
C CYS A 77 9.51 -1.12 -1.40
N ASP A 78 9.56 -2.38 -1.85
CA ASP A 78 9.12 -2.80 -3.18
C ASP A 78 7.62 -2.62 -3.34
N ALA A 79 6.82 -2.98 -2.32
CA ALA A 79 5.38 -2.73 -2.29
C ALA A 79 5.05 -1.23 -2.39
N PHE A 80 5.76 -0.38 -1.63
CA PHE A 80 5.58 1.07 -1.68
C PHE A 80 5.96 1.65 -3.04
N ALA A 81 7.09 1.23 -3.60
CA ALA A 81 7.57 1.68 -4.90
C ALA A 81 6.63 1.26 -6.03
N CYS A 82 6.11 0.02 -6.00
CA CYS A 82 5.11 -0.48 -6.94
C CYS A 82 3.88 0.43 -6.94
N LEU A 83 3.24 0.64 -5.78
CA LEU A 83 2.01 1.43 -5.69
C LEU A 83 2.23 2.90 -6.06
N LEU A 84 3.35 3.49 -5.64
CA LEU A 84 3.71 4.86 -6.00
C LEU A 84 3.94 4.99 -7.52
N GLY A 85 4.63 4.03 -8.14
CA GLY A 85 4.87 3.99 -9.57
C GLY A 85 3.57 3.88 -10.38
N LEU A 86 2.66 2.97 -9.98
CA LEU A 86 1.33 2.85 -10.59
C LEU A 86 0.57 4.18 -10.52
N ARG A 87 0.58 4.83 -9.35
CA ARG A 87 -0.10 6.11 -9.12
C ARG A 87 0.47 7.22 -10.00
N LEU A 88 1.78 7.38 -10.03
CA LEU A 88 2.42 8.45 -10.82
C LEU A 88 2.19 8.25 -12.31
N ARG A 89 2.34 7.02 -12.82
CA ARG A 89 2.10 6.71 -14.23
C ARG A 89 0.64 6.99 -14.63
N HIS A 90 -0.32 6.61 -13.78
CA HIS A 90 -1.74 6.90 -14.01
C HIS A 90 -2.00 8.41 -14.10
N GLN A 91 -1.52 9.16 -13.11
CA GLN A 91 -1.72 10.62 -13.07
C GLN A 91 -1.02 11.34 -14.22
N MET A 92 0.17 10.88 -14.63
CA MET A 92 0.87 11.42 -15.80
C MET A 92 0.08 11.19 -17.09
N ALA A 93 -0.53 10.02 -17.28
CA ALA A 93 -1.36 9.75 -18.45
C ALA A 93 -2.59 10.66 -18.49
N GLN A 94 -3.27 10.85 -17.35
CA GLN A 94 -4.41 11.76 -17.25
C GLN A 94 -4.04 13.20 -17.58
N LEU A 95 -2.91 13.69 -17.04
CA LEU A 95 -2.42 15.03 -17.33
C LEU A 95 -2.06 15.21 -18.81
N ALA A 96 -1.47 14.21 -19.44
CA ALA A 96 -1.15 14.23 -20.87
C ALA A 96 -2.41 14.31 -21.77
N GLU A 97 -3.53 13.77 -21.29
CA GLU A 97 -4.84 13.82 -21.96
C GLU A 97 -5.70 15.03 -21.53
N GLY A 98 -5.18 15.91 -20.66
CA GLY A 98 -5.89 17.10 -20.18
C GLY A 98 -6.92 16.84 -19.08
N PHE A 99 -6.93 15.65 -18.48
CA PHE A 99 -7.79 15.31 -17.35
C PHE A 99 -7.19 15.70 -16.00
N ALA A 100 -8.05 15.97 -15.02
CA ALA A 100 -7.63 16.16 -13.63
C ALA A 100 -7.12 14.82 -13.04
N PRO A 101 -5.96 14.80 -12.35
CA PRO A 101 -5.40 13.56 -11.82
C PRO A 101 -6.20 13.01 -10.64
N ASP A 102 -6.53 11.72 -10.69
CA ASP A 102 -7.18 10.99 -9.59
C ASP A 102 -6.29 9.87 -9.04
N ASN A 103 -6.88 8.91 -8.30
CA ASN A 103 -6.16 7.75 -7.77
C ASN A 103 -6.88 6.42 -8.12
N LEU A 104 -7.80 6.45 -9.08
CA LEU A 104 -8.66 5.32 -9.44
C LEU A 104 -8.06 4.59 -10.64
N ILE A 105 -7.42 3.46 -10.37
CA ILE A 105 -6.77 2.65 -11.41
C ILE A 105 -7.65 1.45 -11.72
N ASN A 106 -7.98 1.28 -13.00
CA ASN A 106 -8.63 0.06 -13.48
C ASN A 106 -7.59 -1.08 -13.60
N PRO A 107 -7.69 -2.19 -12.84
CA PRO A 107 -6.72 -3.28 -12.93
C PRO A 107 -6.59 -3.89 -14.33
N LYS A 108 -7.62 -3.77 -15.19
CA LYS A 108 -7.60 -4.27 -16.57
C LYS A 108 -6.71 -3.45 -17.49
N SER A 109 -6.34 -2.22 -17.13
CA SER A 109 -5.39 -1.41 -17.91
C SER A 109 -3.93 -1.73 -17.59
N LEU A 110 -3.67 -2.56 -16.58
CA LEU A 110 -2.31 -2.94 -16.18
C LEU A 110 -1.81 -4.11 -17.02
N SER A 111 -0.49 -4.11 -17.31
CA SER A 111 0.17 -5.27 -17.88
C SER A 111 0.14 -6.46 -16.91
N ARG A 112 0.39 -7.68 -17.42
CA ARG A 112 0.45 -8.88 -16.56
C ARG A 112 1.50 -8.76 -15.46
N LEU A 113 2.65 -8.16 -15.77
CA LEU A 113 3.75 -7.96 -14.82
C LEU A 113 3.32 -6.98 -13.72
N GLU A 114 2.76 -5.84 -14.09
CA GLU A 114 2.27 -4.85 -13.12
C GLU A 114 1.15 -5.41 -12.25
N LEU A 115 0.25 -6.22 -12.81
CA LEU A 115 -0.81 -6.88 -12.06
C LEU A 115 -0.24 -7.90 -11.06
N ALA A 116 0.83 -8.61 -11.42
CA ALA A 116 1.53 -9.52 -10.51
C ALA A 116 2.21 -8.74 -9.36
N SER A 117 2.96 -7.70 -9.68
CA SER A 117 3.61 -6.84 -8.67
C SER A 117 2.59 -6.15 -7.76
N LEU A 118 1.45 -5.72 -8.30
CA LEU A 118 0.36 -5.15 -7.51
C LEU A 118 -0.21 -6.18 -6.52
N ARG A 119 -0.46 -7.41 -6.96
CA ARG A 119 -0.93 -8.48 -6.05
C ARG A 119 0.06 -8.78 -4.94
N GLU A 120 1.34 -8.83 -5.27
CA GLU A 120 2.42 -9.02 -4.29
C GLU A 120 2.45 -7.87 -3.28
N ALA A 121 2.43 -6.63 -3.75
CA ALA A 121 2.39 -5.44 -2.89
C ALA A 121 1.18 -5.44 -1.94
N LEU A 122 -0.01 -5.75 -2.44
CA LEU A 122 -1.22 -5.85 -1.63
C LEU A 122 -1.15 -7.01 -0.62
N GLY A 123 -0.53 -8.14 -0.98
CA GLY A 123 -0.29 -9.25 -0.07
C GLY A 123 0.63 -8.86 1.08
N GLN A 124 1.71 -8.14 0.80
CA GLN A 124 2.59 -7.61 1.84
C GLN A 124 1.87 -6.64 2.77
N ILE A 125 1.02 -5.77 2.23
CA ILE A 125 0.18 -4.87 3.03
C ILE A 125 -0.74 -5.65 3.98
N GLN A 126 -1.37 -6.73 3.49
CA GLN A 126 -2.24 -7.57 4.30
C GLN A 126 -1.48 -8.19 5.48
N ILE A 127 -0.27 -8.72 5.25
CA ILE A 127 0.59 -9.30 6.31
C ILE A 127 0.87 -8.28 7.41
N ILE A 128 1.19 -7.04 7.05
CA ILE A 128 1.44 -5.97 8.03
C ILE A 128 0.17 -5.66 8.83
N GLN A 129 -0.99 -5.57 8.18
CA GLN A 129 -2.24 -5.24 8.86
C GLN A 129 -2.64 -6.34 9.85
N GLU A 130 -2.45 -7.61 9.48
CA GLU A 130 -2.65 -8.75 10.37
C GLU A 130 -1.70 -8.69 11.58
N ARG A 131 -0.40 -8.44 11.35
CA ARG A 131 0.59 -8.25 12.42
C ARG A 131 0.17 -7.14 13.39
N VAL A 132 -0.19 -5.97 12.85
CA VAL A 132 -0.65 -4.83 13.65
C VAL A 132 -1.86 -5.26 14.47
N LYS A 133 -2.89 -5.80 13.84
CA LYS A 133 -4.13 -6.24 14.53
C LYS A 133 -3.83 -7.19 15.69
N ILE A 134 -2.97 -8.20 15.49
CA ILE A 134 -2.56 -9.14 16.55
C ILE A 134 -1.83 -8.42 17.70
N GLU A 135 -0.89 -7.54 17.39
CA GLU A 135 -0.14 -6.80 18.41
C GLU A 135 -1.02 -5.85 19.23
N TRP A 136 -2.09 -5.31 18.64
CA TRP A 136 -3.08 -4.49 19.33
C TRP A 136 -4.02 -5.33 20.21
N MET A 137 -4.52 -6.47 19.71
CA MET A 137 -5.39 -7.36 20.51
C MET A 137 -4.69 -7.95 21.74
N ARG A 138 -3.36 -8.06 21.74
CA ARG A 138 -2.58 -8.56 22.90
C ARG A 138 -2.35 -7.51 23.99
N LYS A 139 -2.69 -6.24 23.75
CA LYS A 139 -2.46 -5.12 24.69
C LYS A 139 -3.72 -4.67 25.41
N GLU A 140 -4.85 -5.32 25.14
CA GLU A 140 -6.10 -5.28 25.92
C GLU A 140 -6.18 -6.52 26.80
#